data_AF-A0A3P6V0W9-F1
#
_entry.id   AF-A0A3P6V0W9-F1
#
_cell.length_a   1.000
_cell.length_b   1.000
_cell.length_c   1.000
_cell.angle_alpha   90.00
_cell.angle_beta   90.00
_cell.angle_gamma   90.00
#
_symmetry.space_group_name_H-M   'P 1'
#
loop_
_entity.id
_entity.type
_entity.pdbx_description
1 polymer ?
#
loop_
_entity_poly.entity_id
_entity_poly.type
_entity_poly.pdbx_seq_one_letter_code
_entity_poly.pdbx_strand_id
1 'polypeptide(L)'
;MIQLDRPARELLIWSILVGKLRMCELFWTMEKEPIAAALMASILLSALSCKTDDFTDKEDYRNYAKGFQEKAEGVLNECYREDEHRAQLIINHELSYYGHSSVIKLAAEGQSIKFMAHPCCQDFLTNTWKGNLSSKNSMFRVRQGGITSLGRFLKLCFLVPF
;
A
#
# COMPACT_ATOMS: atom_id res chain seq x y z
N MET A 1 -23.92 -16.29 -17.32
CA MET A 1 -22.67 -16.76 -16.70
C MET A 1 -22.06 -15.57 -16.00
N ILE A 2 -21.67 -15.70 -14.73
CA ILE A 2 -20.98 -14.62 -14.01
C ILE A 2 -19.57 -14.56 -14.60
N GLN A 3 -19.26 -13.51 -15.36
CA GLN A 3 -17.91 -13.29 -15.90
C GLN A 3 -17.14 -12.45 -14.89
N LEU A 4 -16.03 -12.99 -14.41
CA LEU A 4 -15.15 -12.31 -13.46
C LEU A 4 -13.96 -11.74 -14.24
N ASP A 5 -13.83 -10.42 -14.26
CA ASP A 5 -12.74 -9.75 -14.99
C ASP A 5 -11.38 -10.00 -14.30
N ARG A 6 -11.38 -10.21 -12.98
CA ARG A 6 -10.21 -10.59 -12.18
C ARG A 6 -10.52 -11.73 -11.20
N PRO A 7 -10.54 -12.99 -11.66
CA PRO A 7 -10.96 -14.12 -10.83
C PRO A 7 -10.02 -14.38 -9.64
N ALA A 8 -8.70 -14.22 -9.80
CA ALA A 8 -7.74 -14.43 -8.72
C ALA A 8 -7.94 -13.43 -7.57
N ARG A 9 -8.07 -12.13 -7.87
CA ARG A 9 -8.45 -11.10 -6.89
C ARG A 9 -9.74 -11.42 -6.14
N GLU A 10 -10.78 -11.84 -6.85
CA GLU A 10 -12.08 -12.11 -6.23
C GLU A 10 -12.03 -13.33 -5.31
N LEU A 11 -11.34 -14.40 -5.75
CA LEU A 11 -11.09 -15.58 -4.94
C LEU A 11 -10.20 -15.26 -3.72
N LEU A 12 -9.24 -14.35 -3.87
CA LEU A 12 -8.44 -13.83 -2.76
C LEU A 12 -9.34 -13.13 -1.73
N ILE A 13 -10.18 -12.17 -2.15
CA ILE A 13 -11.09 -11.46 -1.25
C ILE A 13 -12.04 -12.46 -0.56
N TRP A 14 -12.64 -13.37 -1.32
CA TRP A 14 -13.52 -14.41 -0.78
C TRP A 14 -12.80 -15.28 0.27
N SER A 15 -11.58 -15.73 -0.04
CA SER A 15 -10.81 -16.57 0.88
C SER A 15 -10.47 -15.86 2.20
N ILE A 16 -10.22 -14.54 2.15
CA ILE A 16 -9.99 -13.73 3.35
C ILE A 16 -11.28 -13.64 4.18
N LEU A 17 -12.41 -13.34 3.54
CA LEU A 17 -13.70 -13.18 4.23
C LEU A 17 -14.19 -14.49 4.89
N VAL A 18 -13.86 -15.65 4.30
CA VAL A 18 -14.21 -16.97 4.83
C VAL A 18 -13.16 -17.51 5.83
N GLY A 19 -12.05 -16.78 6.05
CA GLY A 19 -10.99 -17.20 6.97
C GLY A 19 -10.12 -18.37 6.45
N LYS A 20 -10.11 -18.63 5.13
CA LYS A 20 -9.29 -19.69 4.51
C LYS A 20 -7.89 -19.17 4.16
N LEU A 21 -7.10 -18.87 5.19
CA LEU A 21 -5.83 -18.15 5.08
C LEU A 21 -4.80 -18.79 4.12
N ARG A 22 -4.71 -20.12 4.07
CA ARG A 22 -3.85 -20.83 3.10
C ARG A 22 -4.26 -20.60 1.64
N MET A 23 -5.56 -20.47 1.38
CA MET A 23 -6.05 -20.19 0.03
C MET A 23 -5.76 -18.75 -0.38
N CYS A 24 -5.75 -17.81 0.59
CA CYS A 24 -5.35 -16.43 0.34
C CYS A 24 -3.94 -16.37 -0.27
N GLU A 25 -2.99 -17.13 0.27
CA GLU A 25 -1.63 -17.16 -0.27
C GLU A 25 -1.58 -17.70 -1.70
N LEU A 26 -2.35 -18.75 -1.97
CA LEU A 26 -2.43 -19.36 -3.29
C LEU A 26 -3.03 -18.40 -4.32
N PHE A 27 -4.10 -17.69 -4.00
CA PHE A 27 -4.72 -16.77 -4.95
C PHE A 27 -3.90 -15.48 -5.12
N TRP A 28 -3.16 -15.07 -4.10
CA TRP A 28 -2.22 -13.96 -4.20
C TRP A 28 -1.11 -14.23 -5.23
N THR A 29 -0.56 -15.44 -5.30
CA THR A 29 0.48 -15.77 -6.29
C THR A 29 -0.02 -15.77 -7.74
N MET A 30 -1.34 -15.87 -7.93
CA MET A 30 -1.96 -15.83 -9.26
C MET A 30 -2.40 -14.41 -9.67
N GLU A 31 -2.33 -13.43 -8.78
CA GLU A 31 -2.85 -12.09 -9.05
C GLU A 31 -1.85 -11.24 -9.85
N LYS A 32 -2.38 -10.49 -10.81
CA LYS A 32 -1.57 -9.67 -11.74
C LYS A 32 -0.91 -8.47 -11.07
N GLU A 33 -1.51 -7.95 -10.00
CA GLU A 33 -1.00 -6.82 -9.23
C GLU A 33 -0.66 -7.27 -7.80
N PRO A 34 0.44 -8.01 -7.61
CA PRO A 34 0.75 -8.68 -6.34
C PRO A 34 0.96 -7.69 -5.18
N ILE A 35 1.55 -6.51 -5.43
CA ILE A 35 1.76 -5.49 -4.39
C ILE A 35 0.42 -4.95 -3.88
N ALA A 36 -0.48 -4.55 -4.80
CA ALA A 36 -1.80 -4.05 -4.45
C ALA A 36 -2.65 -5.13 -3.76
N ALA A 37 -2.59 -6.37 -4.26
CA ALA A 37 -3.26 -7.52 -3.68
C ALA A 37 -2.81 -7.79 -2.24
N ALA A 38 -1.50 -7.76 -1.98
CA ALA A 38 -0.96 -7.96 -0.65
C ALA A 38 -1.37 -6.85 0.32
N LEU A 39 -1.27 -5.59 -0.09
CA LEU A 39 -1.70 -4.47 0.75
C LEU A 39 -3.20 -4.53 1.06
N MET A 40 -4.04 -4.80 0.05
CA MET A 40 -5.48 -5.01 0.23
C MET A 40 -5.78 -6.15 1.20
N ALA A 41 -5.08 -7.29 1.05
CA ALA A 41 -5.23 -8.42 1.96
C ALA A 41 -4.87 -8.04 3.40
N SER A 42 -3.77 -7.29 3.59
CA SER A 42 -3.35 -6.82 4.91
C SER A 42 -4.39 -5.91 5.58
N ILE A 43 -5.03 -5.02 4.81
CA ILE A 43 -6.08 -4.11 5.28
C ILE A 43 -7.30 -4.92 5.74
N LEU A 44 -7.75 -5.85 4.90
CA LEU A 44 -8.92 -6.69 5.19
C LEU A 44 -8.68 -7.59 6.41
N LEU A 45 -7.53 -8.24 6.49
CA LEU A 45 -7.16 -9.10 7.62
C LEU A 45 -7.04 -8.29 8.92
N SER A 46 -6.45 -7.10 8.86
CA SER A 46 -6.38 -6.18 10.00
C SER A 46 -7.79 -5.80 10.48
N ALA A 47 -8.69 -5.48 9.56
CA ALA A 47 -10.08 -5.16 9.88
C ALA A 47 -10.81 -6.36 10.51
N LEU A 48 -10.64 -7.57 9.98
CA LEU A 48 -11.23 -8.80 10.53
C LEU A 48 -10.67 -9.12 11.93
N SER A 49 -9.39 -8.89 12.18
CA SER A 49 -8.78 -9.07 13.51
C SER A 49 -9.38 -8.12 14.57
N CYS A 50 -9.85 -6.94 14.14
CA CYS A 50 -10.52 -5.99 15.03
C CYS A 50 -11.99 -6.33 15.27
N LYS A 51 -12.60 -7.15 14.42
CA LYS A 51 -14.02 -7.53 14.50
C LYS A 51 -14.27 -8.90 15.13
N THR A 52 -13.24 -9.73 15.21
CA THR A 52 -13.33 -11.08 15.76
C THR A 52 -13.09 -11.05 17.27
N ASP A 53 -13.95 -11.75 18.02
CA ASP A 53 -13.83 -11.92 19.48
C ASP A 53 -13.00 -13.15 19.87
N ASP A 54 -12.86 -14.12 18.96
CA ASP A 54 -11.99 -15.28 19.15
C ASP A 54 -10.51 -14.86 19.13
N PHE A 55 -9.79 -15.20 20.21
CA PHE A 55 -8.41 -14.78 20.38
C PHE A 55 -7.45 -15.46 19.38
N THR A 56 -7.68 -16.73 19.07
CA THR A 56 -6.83 -17.51 18.16
C THR A 56 -6.96 -16.97 16.75
N ASP A 57 -8.20 -16.80 16.25
CA ASP A 57 -8.45 -16.24 14.93
C ASP A 57 -7.90 -14.81 14.80
N LYS A 58 -8.03 -14.01 15.86
CA LYS A 58 -7.51 -12.64 15.89
C LYS A 58 -5.98 -12.60 15.74
N GLU A 59 -5.27 -13.49 16.40
CA GLU A 59 -3.81 -13.57 16.31
C GLU A 59 -3.37 -14.07 14.94
N ASP A 60 -4.05 -15.08 14.39
CA ASP A 60 -3.80 -15.57 13.04
C ASP A 60 -4.02 -14.48 11.98
N TYR A 61 -5.12 -13.72 12.05
CA TYR A 61 -5.37 -12.62 11.12
C TYR A 61 -4.30 -11.53 11.19
N ARG A 62 -3.81 -11.20 12.39
CA ARG A 62 -2.72 -10.22 12.56
C ARG A 62 -1.41 -10.72 11.95
N ASN A 63 -1.09 -11.99 12.17
CA ASN A 63 0.13 -12.59 11.64
C ASN A 63 0.09 -12.67 10.11
N TYR A 64 -1.03 -13.07 9.52
CA TYR A 64 -1.20 -13.04 8.07
C TYR A 64 -1.21 -11.62 7.50
N ALA A 65 -1.84 -10.66 8.17
CA ALA A 65 -1.83 -9.26 7.73
C ALA A 65 -0.39 -8.73 7.64
N LYS A 66 0.42 -8.97 8.68
CA LYS A 66 1.84 -8.62 8.69
C LYS A 66 2.63 -9.35 7.60
N GLY A 67 2.39 -10.65 7.42
CA GLY A 67 3.04 -11.44 6.36
C GLY A 67 2.71 -10.94 4.96
N PHE A 68 1.50 -10.44 4.72
CA PHE A 68 1.16 -9.78 3.45
C PHE A 68 1.85 -8.43 3.27
N GLN A 69 1.99 -7.62 4.33
CA GLN A 69 2.79 -6.38 4.25
C GLN A 69 4.25 -6.67 3.88
N GLU A 70 4.86 -7.70 4.48
CA GLU A 70 6.23 -8.13 4.17
C GLU A 70 6.35 -8.66 2.73
N LYS A 71 5.34 -9.39 2.22
CA LYS A 71 5.28 -9.79 0.81
C LYS A 71 5.19 -8.60 -0.14
N ALA A 72 4.37 -7.60 0.19
CA ALA A 72 4.26 -6.37 -0.62
C ALA A 72 5.60 -5.65 -0.70
N GLU A 73 6.29 -5.50 0.45
CA GLU A 73 7.62 -4.89 0.53
C GLU A 73 8.65 -5.69 -0.27
N GLY A 74 8.66 -7.02 -0.15
CA GLY A 74 9.58 -7.89 -0.89
C GLY A 74 9.43 -7.75 -2.40
N VAL A 75 8.19 -7.73 -2.91
CA VAL A 75 7.95 -7.54 -4.35
C VAL A 75 8.36 -6.13 -4.79
N LEU A 76 8.07 -5.09 -4.00
CA LEU A 76 8.51 -3.74 -4.31
C LEU A 76 10.04 -3.63 -4.37
N ASN A 77 10.74 -4.27 -3.43
CA ASN A 77 12.20 -4.26 -3.38
C ASN A 77 12.79 -4.89 -4.65
N GLU A 78 12.27 -6.02 -5.11
CA GLU A 78 12.74 -6.64 -6.36
C GLU A 78 12.44 -5.77 -7.58
N CYS A 79 11.24 -5.18 -7.67
CA CYS A 79 10.93 -4.24 -8.76
C CYS A 79 11.86 -3.01 -8.75
N TYR A 80 12.17 -2.48 -7.57
CA TYR A 80 13.04 -1.31 -7.42
C TYR A 80 14.50 -1.63 -7.78
N ARG A 81 14.98 -2.82 -7.42
CA ARG A 81 16.31 -3.30 -7.80
C ARG A 81 16.48 -3.51 -9.30
N GLU A 82 15.39 -3.86 -10.00
CA GLU A 82 15.39 -4.02 -11.45
C GLU A 82 15.39 -2.68 -12.18
N ASP A 83 14.46 -1.78 -11.84
CA ASP A 83 14.36 -0.44 -12.43
C ASP A 83 13.63 0.52 -11.48
N GLU A 84 14.41 1.43 -10.88
CA GLU A 84 13.92 2.40 -9.90
C GLU A 84 12.79 3.29 -10.46
N HIS A 85 12.90 3.73 -11.71
CA HIS A 85 11.92 4.62 -12.32
C HIS A 85 10.62 3.88 -12.64
N ARG A 86 10.72 2.65 -13.17
CA ARG A 86 9.53 1.81 -13.41
C ARG A 86 8.85 1.43 -12.10
N ALA A 87 9.59 1.15 -11.04
CA ALA A 87 9.00 0.88 -9.72
C ALA A 87 8.22 2.09 -9.18
N GLN A 88 8.74 3.32 -9.37
CA GLN A 88 8.00 4.53 -9.01
C GLN A 88 6.70 4.70 -9.80
N LEU A 89 6.68 4.30 -11.09
CA LEU A 89 5.44 4.26 -11.87
C LEU A 89 4.46 3.21 -11.34
N ILE A 90 4.95 2.00 -11.00
CA ILE A 90 4.13 0.92 -10.43
C ILE A 90 3.47 1.38 -9.13
N ILE A 91 4.16 2.11 -8.25
CA ILE A 91 3.53 2.51 -6.97
C ILE A 91 2.50 3.66 -7.11
N ASN A 92 2.57 4.43 -8.20
CA ASN A 92 1.75 5.63 -8.39
C ASN A 92 0.63 5.49 -9.43
N HIS A 93 0.70 4.50 -10.32
CA HIS A 93 -0.36 4.31 -11.33
C HIS A 93 -1.72 4.00 -10.69
N GLU A 94 -2.77 4.29 -11.44
CA GLU A 94 -4.14 4.03 -11.02
C GLU A 94 -4.49 2.55 -11.19
N LEU A 95 -4.99 1.97 -10.11
CA LEU A 95 -5.43 0.57 -10.02
C LEU A 95 -6.95 0.52 -10.20
N SER A 96 -7.41 0.25 -11.43
CA SER A 96 -8.84 0.21 -11.77
C SER A 96 -9.63 -0.83 -10.95
N TYR A 97 -8.98 -1.93 -10.58
CA TYR A 97 -9.60 -2.99 -9.79
C TYR A 97 -9.43 -2.79 -8.28
N TYR A 98 -8.75 -1.74 -7.82
CA TYR A 98 -8.56 -1.45 -6.39
C TYR A 98 -9.17 -0.10 -6.02
N GLY A 99 -10.38 0.15 -6.51
CA GLY A 99 -11.15 1.35 -6.21
C GLY A 99 -10.58 2.63 -6.82
N HIS A 100 -9.90 2.52 -7.97
CA HIS A 100 -9.21 3.66 -8.61
C HIS A 100 -8.17 4.32 -7.69
N SER A 101 -7.59 3.53 -6.77
CA SER A 101 -6.52 3.96 -5.87
C SER A 101 -5.15 3.74 -6.52
N SER A 102 -4.08 4.00 -5.78
CA SER A 102 -2.71 3.64 -6.15
C SER A 102 -2.06 2.86 -5.02
N VAL A 103 -1.01 2.10 -5.32
CA VAL A 103 -0.30 1.28 -4.31
C VAL A 103 0.16 2.13 -3.13
N ILE A 104 0.71 3.32 -3.38
CA ILE A 104 1.17 4.22 -2.30
C ILE A 104 0.01 4.71 -1.41
N LYS A 105 -1.19 4.91 -1.97
CA LYS A 105 -2.39 5.25 -1.20
C LYS A 105 -2.87 4.06 -0.38
N LEU A 106 -2.92 2.87 -0.97
CA LEU A 106 -3.27 1.63 -0.27
C LEU A 106 -2.31 1.35 0.89
N ALA A 107 -1.00 1.55 0.69
CA ALA A 107 -0.01 1.37 1.75
C ALA A 107 -0.20 2.33 2.92
N ALA A 108 -0.54 3.59 2.62
CA ALA A 108 -0.86 4.59 3.64
C ALA A 108 -2.16 4.26 4.39
N GLU A 109 -3.22 3.84 3.69
CA GLU A 109 -4.49 3.40 4.27
C GLU A 109 -4.33 2.17 5.16
N GLY A 110 -3.53 1.20 4.71
CA GLY A 110 -3.21 -0.02 5.45
C GLY A 110 -2.13 0.12 6.50
N GLN A 111 -1.72 1.35 6.84
CA GLN A 111 -0.70 1.65 7.85
C GLN A 111 0.57 0.79 7.70
N SER A 112 0.96 0.52 6.46
CA SER A 112 2.11 -0.34 6.12
C SER A 112 3.40 0.46 6.25
N ILE A 113 3.81 0.73 7.49
CA ILE A 113 4.91 1.65 7.83
C ILE A 113 6.23 1.26 7.13
N LYS A 114 6.61 -0.02 7.17
CA LYS A 114 7.84 -0.51 6.54
C LYS A 114 7.82 -0.29 5.01
N PHE A 115 6.70 -0.62 4.38
CA PHE A 115 6.50 -0.39 2.95
C PHE A 115 6.63 1.10 2.59
N MET A 116 6.04 1.99 3.41
CA MET A 116 6.15 3.43 3.20
C MET A 116 7.57 3.95 3.41
N ALA A 117 8.36 3.34 4.29
CA ALA A 117 9.76 3.68 4.54
C ALA A 117 10.71 3.20 3.43
N HIS A 118 10.26 2.36 2.49
CA HIS A 118 11.08 1.86 1.39
C HIS A 118 11.64 3.01 0.53
N PRO A 119 12.92 2.95 0.07
CA PRO A 119 13.54 4.01 -0.73
C PRO A 119 12.70 4.46 -1.92
N CYS A 120 12.15 3.51 -2.69
CA CYS A 120 11.21 3.80 -3.79
C CYS A 120 10.06 4.77 -3.40
N CYS A 121 9.46 4.58 -2.23
CA CYS A 121 8.38 5.44 -1.74
C CYS A 121 8.92 6.81 -1.31
N GLN A 122 10.05 6.83 -0.62
CA GLN A 122 10.68 8.08 -0.14
C GLN A 122 11.16 8.96 -1.31
N ASP A 123 11.76 8.37 -2.33
CA ASP A 123 12.23 9.08 -3.52
C ASP A 123 11.06 9.64 -4.33
N PHE A 124 10.00 8.84 -4.53
CA PHE A 124 8.78 9.29 -5.17
C PHE A 124 8.13 10.48 -4.44
N LEU A 125 8.01 10.39 -3.11
CA LEU A 125 7.44 11.47 -2.29
C LEU A 125 8.32 12.71 -2.31
N THR A 126 9.64 12.55 -2.26
CA THR A 126 10.61 13.65 -2.34
C THR A 126 10.52 14.36 -3.69
N ASN A 127 10.45 13.61 -4.79
CA ASN A 127 10.31 14.18 -6.14
C ASN A 127 8.97 14.90 -6.32
N THR A 128 7.89 14.30 -5.82
CA THR A 128 6.56 14.94 -5.81
C THR A 128 6.56 16.24 -5.00
N TRP A 129 7.27 16.29 -3.87
CA TRP A 129 7.41 17.49 -3.06
C TRP A 129 8.26 18.56 -3.75
N LYS A 130 9.44 18.19 -4.28
CA LYS A 130 10.33 19.09 -5.03
C LYS A 130 9.65 19.67 -6.27
N GLY A 131 8.92 18.86 -7.04
CA GLY A 131 8.19 19.32 -8.23
C GLY A 131 7.10 20.34 -7.90
N ASN A 132 6.39 20.14 -6.78
CA ASN A 132 5.40 21.09 -6.27
C ASN A 132 6.04 22.38 -5.70
N LEU A 133 7.25 22.30 -5.13
CA LEU A 133 8.01 23.46 -4.66
C LEU A 133 8.56 24.28 -5.83
N SER A 134 9.10 23.63 -6.86
CA SER A 134 9.67 24.27 -8.05
C SER A 134 8.61 25.05 -8.84
N SER A 135 7.40 24.51 -8.97
CA SER A 135 6.31 25.20 -9.68
C SER A 135 5.75 26.42 -8.93
N LYS A 136 6.06 26.59 -7.63
CA LYS A 136 5.41 27.63 -6.81
C LYS A 136 6.35 28.61 -6.10
N ASN A 137 7.65 28.37 -5.97
CA ASN A 137 8.53 29.27 -5.23
C ASN A 137 9.92 29.47 -5.89
N SER A 138 10.13 30.69 -6.39
CA SER A 138 11.40 31.39 -6.20
C SER A 138 11.74 31.31 -4.70
N MET A 139 12.98 30.90 -4.40
CA MET A 139 13.51 30.54 -3.07
C MET A 139 13.21 31.57 -1.96
N PHE A 140 12.87 32.81 -2.30
CA PHE A 140 12.59 33.89 -1.35
C PHE A 140 11.22 33.79 -0.66
N ARG A 141 10.26 33.02 -1.18
CA ARG A 141 8.87 32.97 -0.68
C ARG A 141 8.51 31.71 0.12
N VAL A 142 9.46 30.79 0.32
CA VAL A 142 9.26 29.59 1.15
C VAL A 142 9.16 29.94 2.64
N ARG A 143 9.81 31.04 3.08
CA ARG A 143 9.88 31.43 4.50
C ARG A 143 8.55 31.95 5.08
N GLN A 144 7.59 32.40 4.25
CA GLN A 144 6.32 32.95 4.74
C GLN A 144 5.08 32.05 4.49
N GLY A 145 5.19 31.01 3.66
CA GLY A 145 4.05 30.14 3.29
C GLY A 145 4.09 28.72 3.87
N GLY A 146 5.04 28.41 4.75
CA GLY A 146 5.43 27.05 5.13
C GLY A 146 4.48 26.26 6.02
N ILE A 147 3.27 26.75 6.33
CA ILE A 147 2.39 26.11 7.33
C ILE A 147 1.29 25.24 6.68
N THR A 148 0.82 25.57 5.47
CA THR A 148 -0.36 24.91 4.88
C THR A 148 -0.05 23.74 3.94
N SER A 149 1.09 23.76 3.23
CA SER A 149 1.55 22.60 2.43
C SER A 149 2.22 21.54 3.30
N LEU A 150 2.90 21.99 4.37
CA LEU A 150 3.50 21.12 5.38
C LEU A 150 2.43 20.27 6.06
N GLY A 151 1.23 20.79 6.33
CA GLY A 151 0.15 20.02 6.98
C GLY A 151 -0.33 18.79 6.20
N ARG A 152 -0.31 18.81 4.86
CA ARG A 152 -0.67 17.62 4.04
C ARG A 152 0.47 16.62 3.91
N PHE A 153 1.70 17.12 3.88
CA PHE A 153 2.91 16.28 3.81
C PHE A 153 3.22 15.64 5.17
N LEU A 154 3.10 16.41 6.26
CA LEU A 154 3.14 15.95 7.63
C LEU A 154 2.06 14.89 7.86
N LYS A 155 0.85 15.00 7.33
CA LYS A 155 -0.17 13.96 7.51
C LYS A 155 0.18 12.63 6.83
N LEU A 156 1.00 12.65 5.78
CA LEU A 156 1.51 11.47 5.09
C LEU A 156 2.79 10.91 5.76
N CYS A 157 3.65 11.78 6.29
CA CYS A 157 4.88 11.41 7.00
C CYS A 157 4.68 11.06 8.49
N PHE A 158 3.73 11.69 9.20
CA PHE A 158 3.43 11.46 10.64
C PHE A 158 2.48 10.28 10.89
N LEU A 159 2.04 9.56 9.85
CA LEU A 159 1.42 8.25 10.04
C LEU A 159 2.45 7.14 10.29
N VAL A 160 3.74 7.49 10.30
CA VAL A 160 4.86 6.65 10.74
C VAL A 160 5.43 7.31 12.01
N PRO A 161 5.14 6.79 13.22
CA PRO A 161 5.81 7.29 14.40
C PRO A 161 7.29 6.85 14.34
N PHE A 162 8.19 7.77 14.67
CA PHE A 162 9.58 7.47 15.01
C PHE A 162 9.65 6.55 16.23
#